data_AF-A0A6L8T863-F1
#
_entry.id   AF-A0A6L8T863-F1
#
_cell.length_a   1.000
_cell.length_b   1.000
_cell.length_c   1.000
_cell.angle_alpha   90.00
_cell.angle_beta   90.00
_cell.angle_gamma   90.00
#
_symmetry.space_group_name_H-M   'P 1'
#
loop_
_entity.id
_entity.type
_entity.pdbx_description
1 polymer ?
#
loop_
_entity_poly.entity_id
_entity_poly.type
_entity_poly.pdbx_seq_one_letter_code
_entity_poly.pdbx_strand_id
1 'polypeptide(L)'
;MDANTVYEMVMGAITEDEASEEYAKIQDEFSKDSECDRLYGEIYEAKQYISQKLHKSGEEDPDVELIINHMFDICRIISIKMFEYGAKAV
;
A
#
# COMPACT_ATOMS: atom_id res chain seq x y z
N MET A 1 7.51 19.12 2.76
CA MET A 1 6.95 17.76 2.75
C MET A 1 5.67 17.65 1.92
N ASP A 2 5.72 16.96 0.77
CA ASP A 2 4.56 16.62 -0.06
C ASP A 2 3.88 15.32 0.42
N ALA A 3 2.56 15.32 0.54
CA ALA A 3 1.82 14.20 1.12
C ALA A 3 1.85 12.92 0.25
N ASN A 4 1.94 13.05 -1.07
CA ASN A 4 2.03 11.89 -1.97
C ASN A 4 3.42 11.25 -1.88
N THR A 5 4.48 12.06 -1.84
CA THR A 5 5.85 11.55 -1.66
C THR A 5 5.99 10.79 -0.34
N VAL A 6 5.45 11.32 0.77
CA VAL A 6 5.45 10.59 2.06
C VAL A 6 4.72 9.25 1.94
N TYR A 7 3.54 9.24 1.32
CA TYR A 7 2.79 8.01 1.10
C TYR A 7 3.60 7.00 0.27
N GLU A 8 4.22 7.44 -0.83
CA GLU A 8 5.00 6.57 -1.72
C GLU A 8 6.23 5.97 -1.04
N MET A 9 6.88 6.70 -0.15
CA MET A 9 7.99 6.17 0.67
C MET A 9 7.51 5.15 1.71
N VAL A 10 6.39 5.42 2.39
CA VAL A 10 5.78 4.46 3.33
C VAL A 10 5.39 3.16 2.63
N MET A 11 4.97 3.24 1.36
CA MET A 11 4.64 2.09 0.52
C MET A 11 5.87 1.37 -0.05
N GLY A 12 7.09 1.87 0.17
CA GLY A 12 8.31 1.34 -0.43
C GLY A 12 8.45 1.57 -1.93
N ALA A 13 7.63 2.47 -2.52
CA ALA A 13 7.68 2.80 -3.94
C ALA A 13 8.84 3.75 -4.29
N ILE A 14 9.36 4.47 -3.30
CA ILE A 14 10.55 5.33 -3.39
C ILE A 14 11.48 4.94 -2.25
N THR A 15 12.76 4.71 -2.56
CA THR A 15 13.75 4.27 -1.57
C THR A 15 14.42 5.45 -0.85
N GLU A 16 15.03 5.21 0.31
CA GLU A 16 15.78 6.25 1.05
C GLU A 16 16.88 6.91 0.21
N ASP A 17 17.57 6.14 -0.65
CA ASP A 17 18.63 6.64 -1.54
C ASP A 17 18.12 7.61 -2.61
N GLU A 18 16.83 7.53 -2.95
CA GLU A 18 16.15 8.39 -3.92
C GLU A 18 15.45 9.59 -3.25
N ALA A 19 15.40 9.59 -1.92
CA ALA A 19 14.69 10.59 -1.12
C ALA A 19 15.61 11.74 -0.69
N SER A 20 15.03 12.92 -0.44
CA SER A 20 15.80 14.02 0.15
C SER A 20 16.07 13.78 1.64
N GLU A 21 17.08 14.46 2.21
CA GLU A 21 17.38 14.40 3.66
C GLU A 21 16.17 14.72 4.54
N GLU A 22 15.20 15.50 4.05
CA GLU A 22 13.93 15.81 4.74
C GLU A 22 13.07 14.55 4.97
N TYR A 23 13.21 13.55 4.09
CA TYR A 23 12.40 12.33 4.08
C TYR A 23 13.16 11.06 4.48
N ALA A 24 14.49 11.12 4.66
CA ALA A 24 15.37 9.99 4.97
C ALA A 24 15.12 9.29 6.34
N LYS A 25 14.02 9.62 7.03
CA LYS A 25 13.58 8.98 8.28
C LYS A 25 12.24 8.27 8.13
N ILE A 26 11.62 8.35 6.96
CA ILE A 26 10.35 7.69 6.68
C ILE A 26 10.66 6.23 6.37
N GLN A 27 10.13 5.35 7.21
CA GLN A 27 10.30 3.91 7.06
C GLN A 27 9.43 3.38 5.91
N ASP A 28 9.98 2.47 5.13
CA ASP A 28 9.23 1.60 4.23
C ASP A 28 8.49 0.54 5.06
N GLU A 29 7.17 0.70 5.17
CA GLU A 29 6.30 -0.20 5.94
C GLU A 29 5.99 -1.49 5.19
N PHE A 30 6.30 -1.58 3.89
CA PHE A 30 6.16 -2.79 3.05
C PHE A 30 7.49 -3.52 2.84
N SER A 31 8.54 -3.12 3.55
CA SER A 31 9.80 -3.84 3.58
C SER A 31 9.60 -5.30 3.96
N LYS A 32 10.49 -6.17 3.46
CA LYS A 32 10.39 -7.63 3.64
C LYS A 32 10.24 -8.02 5.11
N ASP A 33 9.36 -8.97 5.38
CA ASP A 33 9.05 -9.51 6.72
C ASP A 33 8.32 -8.51 7.66
N SER A 34 7.95 -7.33 7.14
CA SER A 34 7.07 -6.38 7.84
C SER A 34 5.66 -6.92 8.03
N GLU A 35 4.87 -6.26 8.87
CA GLU A 35 3.47 -6.61 9.03
C GLU A 35 2.67 -6.37 7.75
N CYS A 36 2.92 -5.28 7.02
CA CYS A 36 2.24 -5.02 5.75
C CYS A 36 2.62 -6.04 4.68
N ASP A 37 3.90 -6.44 4.57
CA ASP A 37 4.36 -7.50 3.66
C ASP A 37 3.62 -8.82 3.94
N ARG A 38 3.57 -9.23 5.22
CA ARG A 38 2.84 -10.44 5.63
C ARG A 38 1.35 -10.37 5.30
N LEU A 39 0.67 -9.28 5.67
CA LEU A 39 -0.76 -9.10 5.43
C LEU A 39 -1.09 -9.05 3.93
N TYR A 40 -0.23 -8.39 3.14
CA TYR A 40 -0.38 -8.37 1.69
C TYR A 40 -0.18 -9.76 1.08
N GLY A 41 0.78 -10.54 1.57
CA GLY A 41 0.97 -11.95 1.20
C GLY A 41 -0.27 -12.79 1.47
N GLU A 42 -0.90 -12.65 2.64
CA GLU A 42 -2.15 -13.34 2.98
C GLU A 42 -3.32 -12.95 2.06
N ILE A 43 -3.42 -11.66 1.69
CA ILE A 43 -4.40 -11.19 0.70
C ILE A 43 -4.15 -11.83 -0.67
N TYR A 44 -2.89 -11.88 -1.10
CA TYR A 44 -2.51 -12.49 -2.38
C TYR A 44 -2.87 -13.99 -2.41
N GLU A 45 -2.53 -14.74 -1.36
CA GLU A 45 -2.88 -16.16 -1.25
C GLU A 45 -4.40 -16.39 -1.29
N ALA A 46 -5.16 -15.56 -0.56
CA ALA A 46 -6.63 -15.63 -0.56
C ALA A 46 -7.22 -15.33 -1.95
N LYS A 47 -6.68 -14.32 -2.66
CA LYS A 47 -7.05 -14.00 -4.04
C LYS A 47 -6.83 -15.21 -4.97
N GLN A 48 -5.67 -15.87 -4.89
CA GLN A 48 -5.38 -17.08 -5.69
C GLN A 48 -6.36 -18.22 -5.38
N TYR A 49 -6.67 -18.44 -4.10
CA TYR A 49 -7.60 -19.48 -3.68
C TYR A 49 -9.03 -19.26 -4.19
N ILE A 50 -9.49 -18.00 -4.25
CA ILE A 50 -10.79 -17.64 -4.83
C ILE A 50 -10.81 -17.94 -6.34
N SER A 51 -9.79 -17.52 -7.09
CA SER A 51 -9.69 -17.82 -8.53
C SER A 51 -9.76 -19.32 -8.82
N GLN A 52 -9.07 -20.15 -8.00
CA GLN A 52 -9.11 -21.61 -8.12
C GLN A 52 -10.52 -22.17 -7.84
N LYS A 53 -11.20 -21.70 -6.80
CA LYS A 53 -12.57 -22.13 -6.46
C LYS A 53 -13.59 -21.82 -7.55
N LEU A 54 -13.40 -20.73 -8.29
CA LEU A 54 -14.29 -20.30 -9.37
C LEU A 54 -13.99 -21.01 -10.71
N HIS A 55 -13.07 -21.98 -10.73
CA HIS A 55 -12.57 -22.66 -11.93
C HIS A 55 -12.01 -21.70 -13.00
N LYS A 56 -11.63 -20.47 -12.62
CA LYS A 56 -10.88 -19.52 -13.45
C LYS A 56 -9.38 -19.76 -13.24
N SER A 57 -8.93 -20.99 -13.48
CA SER A 57 -7.53 -21.36 -13.29
C SER A 57 -6.63 -20.54 -14.23
N GLY A 58 -5.88 -19.60 -13.67
CA GLY A 58 -4.93 -18.73 -14.37
C GLY A 58 -5.40 -17.30 -14.62
N GLU A 59 -6.67 -16.97 -14.34
CA GLU A 59 -7.17 -15.58 -14.39
C GLU A 59 -7.48 -15.06 -12.98
N GLU A 60 -6.96 -13.87 -12.69
CA GLU A 60 -7.32 -13.13 -11.49
C GLU A 60 -8.81 -12.75 -11.56
N ASP A 61 -9.53 -12.95 -10.46
CA ASP A 61 -10.93 -12.55 -10.44
C ASP A 61 -11.05 -11.02 -10.46
N PRO A 62 -11.72 -10.43 -11.48
CA PRO A 62 -11.74 -8.99 -11.67
C PRO A 62 -12.49 -8.26 -10.54
N ASP A 63 -13.45 -8.91 -9.88
CA ASP A 63 -14.18 -8.29 -8.78
C ASP A 63 -13.31 -8.24 -7.51
N VAL A 64 -12.51 -9.28 -7.27
CA VAL A 64 -11.55 -9.30 -6.16
C VAL A 64 -10.46 -8.24 -6.37
N GLU A 65 -9.94 -8.14 -7.59
CA GLU A 65 -8.94 -7.13 -7.94
C GLU A 65 -9.49 -5.70 -7.80
N LEU A 66 -10.73 -5.48 -8.23
CA LEU A 66 -11.41 -4.20 -8.05
C LEU A 66 -11.54 -3.82 -6.56
N ILE A 67 -11.91 -4.77 -5.71
CA ILE A 67 -12.03 -4.54 -4.27
C ILE A 67 -10.68 -4.16 -3.68
N ILE A 68 -9.61 -4.92 -3.98
CA ILE A 68 -8.27 -4.66 -3.45
C ILE A 68 -7.78 -3.28 -3.87
N ASN A 69 -7.90 -2.95 -5.17
CA ASN A 69 -7.47 -1.65 -5.69
C ASN A 69 -8.22 -0.48 -5.06
N HIS A 70 -9.55 -0.56 -4.95
CA HIS A 70 -10.32 0.49 -4.30
C HIS A 70 -10.02 0.61 -2.80
N MET A 71 -9.67 -0.48 -2.11
CA MET A 71 -9.23 -0.40 -0.73
C MET A 71 -7.88 0.32 -0.61
N PHE A 72 -6.93 0.09 -1.52
CA PHE A 72 -5.69 0.87 -1.58
C PHE A 72 -5.95 2.35 -1.86
N ASP A 73 -6.85 2.67 -2.79
CA ASP A 73 -7.22 4.05 -3.09
C ASP A 73 -7.82 4.76 -1.87
N ILE A 74 -8.75 4.09 -1.16
CA ILE A 74 -9.35 4.61 0.08
C ILE A 74 -8.27 4.85 1.14
N CYS A 75 -7.37 3.89 1.35
CA CYS A 75 -6.27 4.04 2.30
C CYS A 75 -5.36 5.23 1.92
N ARG A 76 -5.01 5.39 0.64
CA ARG A 76 -4.23 6.55 0.16
C ARG A 76 -4.92 7.87 0.47
N ILE A 77 -6.22 7.98 0.16
CA ILE A 77 -7.01 9.19 0.42
C ILE A 77 -7.01 9.52 1.91
N ILE A 78 -7.26 8.53 2.77
CA ILE A 78 -7.29 8.72 4.23
C ILE A 78 -5.91 9.13 4.75
N SER A 79 -4.83 8.46 4.34
CA SER A 79 -3.46 8.77 4.77
C SER A 79 -3.04 10.19 4.39
N ILE A 80 -3.37 10.63 3.17
CA ILE A 80 -3.11 12.02 2.73
C ILE A 80 -3.89 13.00 3.61
N LYS A 81 -5.17 12.74 3.90
CA LYS A 81 -5.97 13.60 4.78
C LYS A 81 -5.42 13.66 6.19
N MET A 82 -4.97 12.54 6.75
CA MET A 82 -4.33 12.49 8.06
C MET A 82 -3.06 13.34 8.09
N PHE A 83 -2.22 13.25 7.05
CA PHE A 83 -1.04 14.09 6.90
C PHE A 83 -1.41 15.58 6.83
N GLU A 84 -2.36 15.95 5.97
CA GLU A 84 -2.83 17.34 5.83
C GLU A 84 -3.39 17.91 7.13
N TYR A 85 -4.14 17.13 7.90
CA TYR A 85 -4.68 17.55 9.19
C TYR A 85 -3.61 17.68 10.26
N GLY A 86 -2.66 16.74 10.31
CA GLY A 86 -1.51 16.81 11.22
C GLY A 86 -0.65 18.04 10.94
N ALA A 87 -0.36 18.33 9.67
CA ALA A 87 0.42 19.51 9.28
C ALA A 87 -0.25 20.84 9.64
N LYS A 88 -1.59 20.90 9.69
CA LYS A 88 -2.35 22.10 10.11
C LYS A 88 -2.43 22.28 11.63
N ALA A 89 -2.15 21.24 12.41
CA ALA A 89 -2.21 21.27 13.86
C ALA A 89 -0.91 21.79 14.51
N VAL A 90 0.11 22.09 13.70
CA VAL A 90 1.43 22.60 14.10
C VAL A 90 1.55 24.10 13.80
#